data_AF-U2K8D6-F1
#
_entry.id   AF-U2K8D6-F1
#
_cell.length_a   1.000
_cell.length_b   1.000
_cell.length_c   1.000
_cell.angle_alpha   90.00
_cell.angle_beta   90.00
_cell.angle_gamma   90.00
#
_symmetry.space_group_name_H-M   'P 1'
#
loop_
_entity.id
_entity.type
_entity.pdbx_description
1 polymer ?
#
loop_
_entity_poly.entity_id
_entity_poly.type
_entity_poly.pdbx_seq_one_letter_code
_entity_poly.pdbx_strand_id
1 'polypeptide(L)'
;MRRNFFISVLLLLGLFFSIGLASCREEIPDLSKKERDPRLLGQWTRVEEDEDTLPSEVRTLEFKLPGYCISFAYSGSWDFFYTEEDNHLFIVNPAPGFKYSGWAHEYYYLVEKDKFYLWSSKADMLARKYQAATAYIKAPKS
;
A
#
# COMPACT_ATOMS: atom_id res chain seq x y z
N MET A 1 35.90 7.24 -46.48
CA MET A 1 35.91 7.38 -45.01
C MET A 1 34.52 7.60 -44.36
N ARG A 2 33.42 7.88 -45.08
CA ARG A 2 32.09 8.12 -44.48
C ARG A 2 31.35 6.87 -43.96
N ARG A 3 31.60 5.69 -44.53
CA ARG A 3 30.84 4.45 -44.21
C ARG A 3 31.14 3.91 -42.82
N ASN A 4 32.40 3.95 -42.39
CA ASN A 4 32.82 3.46 -41.06
C ASN A 4 32.37 4.38 -39.92
N PHE A 5 32.22 5.68 -40.22
CA PHE A 5 31.69 6.68 -39.30
C PHE A 5 30.19 6.44 -39.05
N PHE A 6 29.40 6.20 -40.11
CA PHE A 6 27.99 5.86 -39.98
C PHE A 6 27.74 4.58 -39.17
N ILE A 7 28.55 3.54 -39.39
CA ILE A 7 28.45 2.28 -38.62
C ILE A 7 28.81 2.51 -37.15
N SER A 8 29.83 3.32 -36.85
CA SER A 8 30.22 3.63 -35.48
C SER A 8 29.15 4.43 -34.74
N VAL A 9 28.50 5.39 -35.42
CA VAL A 9 27.38 6.18 -34.84
C VAL A 9 26.15 5.31 -34.58
N LEU A 10 25.82 4.39 -35.49
CA LEU A 10 24.72 3.42 -35.33
C LEU A 10 24.99 2.46 -34.16
N LEU A 11 26.22 1.97 -34.01
CA LEU A 11 26.62 1.11 -32.89
C LEU A 11 26.53 1.87 -31.55
N LEU A 12 26.96 3.12 -31.50
CA LEU A 12 26.85 3.98 -30.31
C LEU A 12 25.39 4.24 -29.93
N LEU A 13 24.53 4.56 -30.90
CA LEU A 13 23.09 4.74 -30.67
C LEU A 13 22.43 3.45 -30.16
N GLY A 14 22.77 2.30 -30.73
CA GLY A 14 22.30 1.00 -30.26
C GLY A 14 22.74 0.70 -28.82
N LEU A 15 23.97 1.08 -28.45
CA LEU A 15 24.51 0.90 -27.11
C LEU A 15 23.81 1.81 -26.08
N PHE A 16 23.55 3.08 -26.42
CA PHE A 16 22.80 3.98 -25.54
C PHE A 16 21.35 3.54 -25.36
N PHE A 17 20.72 2.98 -26.40
CA PHE A 17 19.38 2.40 -26.30
C PHE A 17 19.34 1.16 -25.40
N SER A 18 20.33 0.26 -25.49
CA SER A 18 20.37 -0.94 -24.64
C SER A 18 20.67 -0.62 -23.18
N ILE A 19 21.51 0.38 -22.90
CA ILE A 19 21.78 0.86 -21.53
C ILE A 19 20.56 1.61 -20.96
N GLY A 20 19.87 2.42 -21.77
CA GLY A 20 18.63 3.11 -21.37
C GLY A 20 17.48 2.15 -21.04
N LEU A 21 17.38 1.03 -21.77
CA LEU A 21 16.36 0.00 -21.51
C LEU A 21 16.71 -0.89 -20.29
N ALA A 22 17.99 -1.08 -19.98
CA ALA A 22 18.44 -1.85 -18.82
C ALA A 22 18.32 -1.07 -17.49
N SER A 23 18.24 0.26 -17.53
CA SER A 23 18.13 1.12 -16.34
C SER A 23 16.73 1.15 -15.71
N CYS A 24 15.72 0.54 -16.32
CA CYS A 24 14.36 0.48 -15.78
C CYS A 24 14.11 -0.87 -15.07
N ARG A 25 14.91 -1.18 -14.05
CA ARG A 25 14.53 -2.15 -13.02
C ARG A 25 14.13 -1.37 -11.77
N GLU A 26 12.85 -1.01 -11.70
CA GLU A 26 12.26 -0.58 -10.42
C GLU A 26 11.99 -1.84 -9.60
N GLU A 27 12.80 -2.02 -8.57
CA GLU A 27 12.66 -3.05 -7.54
C GLU A 27 11.41 -2.77 -6.70
N ILE A 28 10.85 -3.84 -6.10
CA ILE A 28 9.81 -3.74 -5.08
C ILE A 28 10.30 -2.73 -4.02
N PRO A 29 9.48 -1.75 -3.61
CA PRO A 29 9.91 -0.72 -2.68
C PRO A 29 10.46 -1.34 -1.40
N ASP A 30 11.71 -0.99 -1.05
CA ASP A 30 12.32 -1.41 0.20
C ASP A 30 11.66 -0.68 1.38
N LEU A 31 10.59 -1.28 1.91
CA LEU A 31 9.87 -0.79 3.08
C LEU A 31 10.52 -1.24 4.39
N SER A 32 11.68 -1.90 4.38
CA SER A 32 12.29 -2.45 5.61
C SER A 32 12.59 -1.39 6.67
N LYS A 33 12.89 -0.15 6.23
CA LYS A 33 13.24 0.99 7.09
C LYS A 33 12.04 1.84 7.50
N LYS A 34 10.85 1.58 6.94
CA LYS A 34 9.64 2.34 7.27
C LYS A 34 9.08 1.89 8.61
N GLU A 35 8.56 2.86 9.37
CA GLU A 35 7.92 2.62 10.66
C GLU A 35 6.61 1.85 10.49
N ARG A 36 6.25 1.06 11.51
CA ARG A 36 4.99 0.33 11.58
C ARG A 36 4.46 0.36 13.00
N ASP A 37 3.29 0.93 13.18
CA ASP A 37 2.61 0.94 14.47
C ASP A 37 2.21 -0.49 14.89
N PRO A 38 2.80 -1.03 15.98
CA PRO A 38 2.48 -2.38 16.45
C PRO A 38 1.03 -2.54 16.92
N ARG A 39 0.32 -1.45 17.23
CA ARG A 39 -1.09 -1.49 17.64
C ARG A 39 -1.98 -2.03 16.52
N LEU A 40 -1.61 -1.78 15.26
CA LEU A 40 -2.34 -2.23 14.08
C LEU A 40 -2.21 -3.73 13.83
N LEU A 41 -1.18 -4.39 14.39
CA LEU A 41 -0.94 -5.81 14.11
C LEU A 41 -2.12 -6.71 14.55
N GLY A 42 -2.46 -7.65 13.68
CA GLY A 42 -3.56 -8.60 13.85
C GLY A 42 -4.70 -8.36 12.87
N GLN A 43 -5.77 -9.11 13.07
CA GLN A 43 -6.98 -9.05 12.25
C GLN A 43 -8.01 -8.09 12.87
N TRP A 44 -8.70 -7.37 12.00
CA TRP A 44 -9.72 -6.39 12.31
C TRP A 44 -10.94 -6.66 11.45
N THR A 45 -12.12 -6.63 12.06
CA THR A 45 -13.40 -6.85 11.39
C THR A 45 -14.19 -5.57 11.38
N ARG A 46 -14.67 -5.16 10.22
CA ARG A 46 -15.45 -3.94 10.03
C ARG A 46 -16.73 -4.01 10.86
N VAL A 47 -17.04 -2.91 11.55
CA VAL A 47 -18.33 -2.70 12.20
C VAL A 47 -19.28 -2.26 11.09
N GLU A 48 -20.20 -3.15 10.70
CA GLU A 48 -21.00 -3.00 9.48
C GLU A 48 -21.88 -1.74 9.44
N GLU A 49 -22.08 -1.20 8.22
CA GLU A 49 -23.35 -0.63 7.77
C GLU A 49 -23.96 -1.67 6.82
N ASP A 50 -25.05 -2.32 7.24
CA ASP A 50 -25.88 -3.34 6.58
C ASP A 50 -25.17 -4.54 5.88
N GLU A 51 -25.51 -5.75 6.36
CA GLU A 51 -25.00 -7.06 5.94
C GLU A 51 -25.10 -7.37 4.44
N ASP A 52 -25.94 -6.66 3.68
CA ASP A 52 -26.36 -7.05 2.32
C ASP A 52 -25.61 -6.38 1.15
N THR A 53 -24.66 -5.46 1.41
CA THR A 53 -24.14 -4.60 0.33
C THR A 53 -22.67 -4.82 -0.05
N LEU A 54 -21.87 -5.52 0.77
CA LEU A 54 -20.42 -5.66 0.55
C LEU A 54 -19.91 -7.11 0.58
N PRO A 55 -18.98 -7.50 -0.33
CA PRO A 55 -18.30 -8.80 -0.29
C PRO A 55 -17.61 -9.02 1.06
N SER A 56 -17.60 -10.27 1.54
CA SER A 56 -16.97 -10.67 2.82
C SER A 56 -15.50 -10.29 2.93
N GLU A 57 -14.78 -10.28 1.81
CA GLU A 57 -13.35 -9.94 1.71
C GLU A 57 -13.06 -8.46 2.03
N VAL A 58 -14.06 -7.58 1.89
CA VAL A 58 -13.97 -6.16 2.26
C VAL A 58 -14.26 -5.93 3.75
N ARG A 59 -14.72 -6.97 4.47
CA ARG A 59 -15.10 -6.88 5.89
C ARG A 59 -13.92 -7.05 6.83
N THR A 60 -12.80 -7.63 6.40
CA THR A 60 -11.67 -7.89 7.29
C THR A 60 -10.37 -7.28 6.78
N LEU A 61 -9.63 -6.63 7.68
CA LEU A 61 -8.26 -6.21 7.44
C LEU A 61 -7.32 -7.02 8.33
N GLU A 62 -6.18 -7.40 7.79
CA GLU A 62 -5.15 -8.07 8.58
C GLU A 62 -3.80 -7.41 8.34
N PHE A 63 -3.14 -6.99 9.41
CA PHE A 63 -1.79 -6.42 9.37
C PHE A 63 -0.79 -7.39 9.99
N LYS A 64 0.24 -7.76 9.23
CA LYS A 64 1.27 -8.74 9.59
C LYS A 64 2.67 -8.17 9.39
N LEU A 65 3.61 -8.61 10.24
CA LEU A 65 5.03 -8.42 9.98
C LEU A 65 5.47 -9.31 8.80
N PRO A 66 6.54 -8.92 8.06
CA PRO A 66 7.30 -7.68 8.17
C PRO A 66 6.61 -6.41 7.68
N GLY A 67 5.40 -6.44 7.11
CA GLY A 67 4.70 -5.25 6.62
C GLY A 67 3.61 -5.55 5.61
N TYR A 68 3.04 -6.75 5.68
CA TYR A 68 2.00 -7.22 4.78
C TYR A 68 0.64 -6.82 5.32
N CYS A 69 -0.27 -6.46 4.44
CA CYS A 69 -1.68 -6.36 4.77
C CYS A 69 -2.56 -6.99 3.70
N ILE A 70 -3.68 -7.56 4.13
CA ILE A 70 -4.76 -7.99 3.24
C ILE A 70 -5.77 -6.85 3.27
N SER A 71 -5.90 -6.12 2.16
CA SER A 71 -6.70 -4.89 2.08
C SER A 71 -7.81 -4.95 1.03
N PHE A 72 -8.70 -3.96 1.14
CA PHE A 72 -9.97 -3.65 0.50
C PHE A 72 -10.19 -3.97 -0.98
N ALA A 73 -9.17 -4.32 -1.78
CA ALA A 73 -9.29 -4.23 -3.23
C ALA A 73 -9.60 -5.57 -3.91
N TYR A 74 -8.90 -6.66 -3.63
CA TYR A 74 -9.11 -7.91 -4.36
C TYR A 74 -8.61 -9.10 -3.54
N SER A 75 -9.40 -10.17 -3.47
CA SER A 75 -8.93 -11.47 -2.96
C SER A 75 -7.62 -11.85 -3.63
N GLY A 76 -6.55 -11.92 -2.83
CA GLY A 76 -5.29 -12.51 -3.24
C GLY A 76 -4.15 -11.56 -3.62
N SER A 77 -4.31 -10.23 -3.55
CA SER A 77 -3.15 -9.32 -3.58
C SER A 77 -2.55 -9.17 -2.18
N TRP A 78 -1.22 -9.37 -2.07
CA TRP A 78 -0.48 -9.01 -0.87
C TRP A 78 -0.15 -7.52 -0.97
N ASP A 79 -0.91 -6.71 -0.24
CA ASP A 79 -0.61 -5.29 -0.13
C ASP A 79 0.45 -5.10 0.97
N PHE A 80 1.16 -3.98 0.93
CA PHE A 80 2.13 -3.63 1.97
C PHE A 80 1.65 -2.42 2.74
N PHE A 81 2.04 -2.31 4.01
CA PHE A 81 1.75 -1.14 4.81
C PHE A 81 2.96 -0.60 5.57
N TYR A 82 2.89 0.70 5.83
CA TYR A 82 3.73 1.40 6.78
C TYR A 82 2.96 2.58 7.38
N THR A 83 3.50 3.13 8.47
CA THR A 83 2.89 4.26 9.18
C THR A 83 3.88 5.39 9.37
N GLU A 84 3.34 6.59 9.55
CA GLU A 84 4.10 7.80 9.94
C GLU A 84 3.27 8.59 10.98
N GLU A 85 3.94 9.39 11.80
CA GLU A 85 3.30 10.35 12.74
C GLU A 85 2.22 9.74 13.68
N ASP A 86 2.36 8.46 14.07
CA ASP A 86 1.44 7.70 14.95
C ASP A 86 -0.04 7.60 14.50
N ASN A 87 -0.40 8.18 13.35
CA ASN A 87 -1.78 8.28 12.88
C ASN A 87 -1.95 8.31 11.36
N HIS A 88 -0.86 8.23 10.60
CA HIS A 88 -0.90 8.21 9.15
C HIS A 88 -0.53 6.80 8.66
N LEU A 89 -1.41 6.19 7.87
CA LEU A 89 -1.30 4.84 7.34
C LEU A 89 -1.22 4.88 5.82
N PHE A 90 -0.23 4.19 5.28
CA PHE A 90 -0.04 4.04 3.85
C PHE A 90 -0.25 2.58 3.47
N ILE A 91 -1.11 2.34 2.48
CA ILE A 91 -1.33 1.01 1.87
C ILE A 91 -0.80 1.03 0.45
N VAL A 92 0.18 0.17 0.18
CA VAL A 92 0.88 0.06 -1.08
C VAL A 92 0.37 -1.16 -1.83
N ASN A 93 -0.30 -0.92 -2.95
CA ASN A 93 -0.83 -1.97 -3.82
C ASN A 93 0.17 -2.23 -4.96
N PRO A 94 0.75 -3.43 -5.08
CA PRO A 94 1.59 -3.77 -6.22
C PRO A 94 0.72 -3.90 -7.49
N ALA A 95 1.11 -3.26 -8.61
CA ALA A 95 0.40 -3.48 -9.87
C ALA A 95 0.60 -4.93 -10.36
N PRO A 96 -0.34 -5.50 -11.14
CA PRO A 96 -0.18 -6.83 -11.72
C PRO A 96 1.14 -6.92 -12.50
N GLY A 97 2.04 -7.82 -12.09
CA GLY A 97 3.39 -7.93 -12.68
C GLY A 97 4.52 -7.21 -11.91
N PHE A 98 4.36 -6.98 -10.60
CA PHE A 98 5.40 -6.54 -9.64
C PHE A 98 6.01 -5.15 -9.87
N LYS A 99 5.33 -4.28 -10.63
CA LYS A 99 5.74 -2.87 -10.72
C LYS A 99 5.00 -2.07 -9.67
N TYR A 100 5.74 -1.44 -8.77
CA TYR A 100 5.18 -0.43 -7.89
C TYR A 100 4.91 0.82 -8.73
N SER A 101 3.67 1.32 -8.70
CA SER A 101 3.27 2.50 -9.47
C SER A 101 3.67 3.82 -8.80
N GLY A 102 4.34 3.78 -7.64
CA GLY A 102 4.54 4.95 -6.79
C GLY A 102 3.31 5.33 -5.95
N TRP A 103 2.17 4.67 -6.16
CA TRP A 103 0.92 5.03 -5.50
C TRP A 103 0.73 4.23 -4.21
N ALA A 104 0.53 4.95 -3.10
CA ALA A 104 0.00 4.42 -1.86
C ALA A 104 -1.36 5.05 -1.58
N HIS A 105 -2.31 4.27 -1.08
CA HIS A 105 -3.53 4.79 -0.49
C HIS A 105 -3.20 5.33 0.90
N GLU A 106 -3.50 6.61 1.10
CA GLU A 106 -3.27 7.31 2.36
C GLU A 106 -4.54 7.33 3.20
N TYR A 107 -4.39 6.98 4.47
CA TYR A 107 -5.46 7.00 5.44
C TYR A 107 -4.96 7.55 6.77
N TYR A 108 -5.87 8.16 7.52
CA TYR A 108 -5.61 8.61 8.88
C TYR A 108 -6.35 7.70 9.84
N TYR A 109 -5.75 7.38 10.98
CA TYR A 109 -6.33 6.39 11.88
C TYR A 109 -6.24 6.75 13.35
N LEU A 110 -7.05 6.03 14.12
CA LEU A 110 -7.03 6.00 15.57
C LEU A 110 -7.25 4.58 16.04
N VAL A 111 -6.39 4.10 16.95
CA VAL A 111 -6.62 2.86 17.69
C VAL A 111 -6.97 3.18 19.14
N GLU A 112 -8.15 2.77 19.57
CA GLU A 112 -8.63 2.88 20.94
C GLU A 112 -9.03 1.49 21.46
N LYS A 113 -8.18 0.88 22.31
CA LYS A 113 -8.36 -0.49 22.83
C LYS A 113 -8.52 -1.51 21.69
N ASP A 114 -9.73 -2.01 21.49
CA ASP A 114 -10.14 -3.00 20.51
C ASP A 114 -10.79 -2.37 19.27
N LYS A 115 -10.85 -1.04 19.18
CA LYS A 115 -11.42 -0.31 18.05
C LYS A 115 -10.34 0.33 17.19
N PHE A 116 -10.51 0.22 15.89
CA PHE A 116 -9.68 0.84 14.88
C PHE A 116 -10.57 1.66 13.95
N TYR A 117 -10.32 2.97 13.89
CA TYR A 117 -11.05 3.90 13.06
C TYR A 117 -10.16 4.39 11.93
N LEU A 118 -10.70 4.43 10.71
CA LEU A 118 -9.98 4.81 9.50
C LEU A 118 -10.71 5.95 8.78
N TRP A 119 -10.01 7.03 8.49
CA TRP A 119 -10.50 8.19 7.74
C TRP A 119 -9.68 8.40 6.47
N SER A 120 -10.30 8.96 5.43
CA SER A 120 -9.59 9.47 4.25
C SER A 120 -9.02 10.88 4.43
N SER A 121 -9.37 11.57 5.54
CA SER A 121 -9.02 12.98 5.79
C SER A 121 -8.41 13.18 7.17
N LYS A 122 -7.23 13.84 7.24
CA LYS A 122 -6.57 14.22 8.50
C LYS A 122 -7.46 15.12 9.35
N ALA A 123 -8.17 16.06 8.71
CA ALA A 123 -9.03 17.01 9.39
C ALA A 123 -10.21 16.32 10.08
N ASP A 124 -10.80 15.32 9.45
CA ASP A 124 -11.93 14.57 10.03
C ASP A 124 -11.46 13.66 11.19
N MET A 125 -10.27 13.06 11.07
CA MET A 125 -9.63 12.31 12.15
C MET A 125 -9.33 13.20 13.36
N LEU A 126 -8.73 14.38 13.14
CA LEU A 126 -8.42 15.36 14.20
C LEU A 126 -9.69 15.87 14.88
N ALA A 127 -10.75 16.09 14.11
CA ALA A 127 -12.07 16.49 14.61
C ALA A 127 -12.90 15.33 15.18
N ARG A 128 -12.37 14.09 15.19
CA ARG A 128 -13.05 12.86 15.64
C ARG A 128 -14.44 12.69 15.03
N LYS A 129 -14.60 12.98 13.74
CA LYS A 129 -15.87 12.78 13.03
C LYS A 129 -16.10 11.30 12.75
N TYR A 130 -16.57 10.56 13.74
CA TYR A 130 -16.76 9.11 13.66
C TYR A 130 -17.72 8.70 12.54
N GLN A 131 -18.72 9.53 12.19
CA GLN A 131 -19.62 9.25 11.05
C GLN A 131 -18.93 9.25 9.68
N ALA A 132 -17.72 9.82 9.58
CA ALA A 132 -16.90 9.81 8.36
C ALA A 132 -15.80 8.75 8.42
N ALA A 133 -15.74 7.98 9.50
CA ALA A 133 -14.75 6.94 9.72
C ALA A 133 -15.32 5.58 9.32
N THR A 134 -14.49 4.73 8.73
CA THR A 134 -14.76 3.30 8.72
C THR A 134 -14.26 2.72 10.05
N ALA A 135 -15.15 2.07 10.80
CA ALA A 135 -14.82 1.48 12.08
C ALA A 135 -14.57 -0.03 11.97
N TYR A 136 -13.62 -0.52 12.77
CA TYR A 136 -13.27 -1.92 12.89
C TYR A 136 -13.11 -2.31 14.35
N ILE A 137 -13.34 -3.59 14.65
CA ILE A 137 -13.10 -4.23 15.94
C ILE A 137 -12.01 -5.28 15.78
N LYS A 138 -11.11 -5.38 16.75
CA LYS A 138 -10.04 -6.37 16.76
C LYS A 138 -10.63 -7.77 16.87
N ALA A 139 -10.24 -8.67 15.96
CA ALA A 139 -10.67 -10.05 16.03
C ALA A 139 -10.10 -10.72 17.31
N PRO A 140 -10.85 -11.64 17.94
CA PRO A 140 -10.33 -12.42 19.06
C PRO A 140 -9.06 -13.17 18.64
N LYS A 141 -8.07 -13.24 19.54
CA LYS A 141 -6.94 -14.15 19.33
C LYS A 141 -7.48 -15.58 19.38
N SER A 142 -7.35 -16.32 18.28
CA SER A 142 -7.62 -17.77 18.22
C SER A 142 -6.61 -18.55 19.05
#